data_AF-A0A927WK46-F1
#
_entry.id   AF-A0A927WK46-F1
#
_cell.length_a   1.000
_cell.length_b   1.000
_cell.length_c   1.000
_cell.angle_alpha   90.00
_cell.angle_beta   90.00
_cell.angle_gamma   90.00
#
_symmetry.space_group_name_H-M   'P 1'
#
loop_
_entity.id
_entity.type
_entity.pdbx_description
1 polymer ?
#
loop_
_entity_poly.entity_id
_entity_poly.type
_entity_poly.pdbx_seq_one_letter_code
_entity_poly.pdbx_strand_id
1 'polypeptide(L)' 'MDDKQAAMARLQARIDAINKRMVIDSNDLDYETHLRQKRQLQQILDRMKEKINNK' A
#
# COMPACT_ATOMS: atom_id res chain seq x y z
N MET A 1 -3.39 -4.63 21.88
CA MET A 1 -3.45 -3.73 20.72
C MET A 1 -3.48 -4.61 19.49
N ASP A 2 -4.57 -4.61 18.75
CA ASP A 2 -4.90 -5.59 17.71
C ASP A 2 -3.77 -5.79 16.69
N ASP A 3 -3.22 -7.00 16.61
CA ASP A 3 -2.21 -7.42 15.62
C ASP A 3 -2.64 -7.09 14.18
N LYS A 4 -3.95 -7.03 13.93
CA LYS A 4 -4.54 -6.63 12.65
C LYS A 4 -4.34 -5.14 12.35
N GLN A 5 -4.49 -4.27 13.35
CA GLN A 5 -4.23 -2.84 13.19
C GLN A 5 -2.73 -2.58 12.96
N ALA A 6 -1.87 -3.29 13.69
CA ALA A 6 -0.42 -3.22 13.47
C ALA A 6 -0.02 -3.70 12.07
N ALA A 7 -0.64 -4.78 11.57
CA ALA A 7 -0.41 -5.28 10.21
C ALA A 7 -0.88 -4.27 9.13
N MET A 8 -2.05 -3.66 9.30
CA MET A 8 -2.55 -2.61 8.39
C MET A 8 -1.65 -1.38 8.40
N ALA A 9 -1.19 -0.93 9.57
CA ALA A 9 -0.29 0.20 9.70
C ALA A 9 1.06 -0.06 8.99
N ARG A 10 1.61 -1.27 9.11
CA ARG A 10 2.83 -1.68 8.38
C ARG A 10 2.62 -1.68 6.86
N LEU A 11 1.46 -2.15 6.40
CA LEU A 11 1.14 -2.16 4.98
C LEU A 11 1.00 -0.72 4.43
N GLN A 12 0.33 0.15 5.19
CA GLN A 12 0.18 1.56 4.84
C GLN A 12 1.53 2.28 4.79
N ALA A 13 2.40 2.06 5.78
CA ALA A 13 3.75 2.63 5.78
C ALA A 13 4.57 2.23 4.54
N ARG A 14 4.36 0.99 4.05
CA ARG A 14 5.02 0.50 2.83
C ARG A 14 4.46 1.15 1.56
N ILE A 15 3.14 1.38 1.51
CA ILE A 15 2.48 2.15 0.43
C ILE A 15 2.99 3.59 0.42
N ASP A 16 3.13 4.22 1.57
CA ASP A 16 3.59 5.61 1.68
C ASP A 16 5.06 5.75 1.27
N ALA A 17 5.90 4.77 1.60
CA ALA A 17 7.28 4.72 1.12
C ALA A 17 7.36 4.60 -0.41
N ILE A 18 6.52 3.75 -1.02
CA ILE A 18 6.43 3.61 -2.48
C ILE A 18 5.91 4.90 -3.11
N ASN A 19 4.89 5.55 -2.53
CA ASN A 19 4.38 6.84 -3.00
C ASN A 19 5.47 7.92 -3.01
N LYS A 20 6.28 8.00 -1.94
CA LYS A 20 7.38 8.95 -1.87
C LYS A 20 8.43 8.70 -2.95
N ARG A 21 8.76 7.43 -3.22
CA ARG A 21 9.66 7.05 -4.31
C ARG A 21 9.08 7.35 -5.68
N MET A 22 7.81 7.02 -5.91
CA MET A 22 7.10 7.34 -7.16
C MET A 22 7.11 8.82 -7.52
N VAL A 23 7.05 9.71 -6.52
CA VAL A 23 7.12 11.17 -6.76
C VAL A 23 8.52 11.58 -7.24
N ILE A 24 9.56 10.89 -6.78
CA ILE A 24 10.97 11.13 -7.14
C ILE A 24 11.27 10.48 -8.51
N ASP A 25 10.82 9.25 -8.70
CA ASP A 25 11.03 8.43 -9.90
C ASP A 25 9.98 8.70 -10.98
N SER A 26 9.20 9.79 -10.86
CA SER A 26 8.08 10.09 -11.77
C SER A 26 8.52 10.36 -13.22
N ASN A 27 9.82 10.53 -13.45
CA ASN A 27 10.44 10.71 -14.77
C ASN A 27 11.14 9.43 -15.29
N ASP A 28 11.15 8.33 -14.53
CA ASP A 28 11.82 7.09 -14.90
C ASP A 28 10.84 6.00 -15.37
N LEU A 29 11.36 5.08 -16.17
CA LEU A 29 10.64 3.90 -16.69
C LEU A 29 10.03 3.04 -15.55
N ASP A 30 10.60 3.15 -14.35
CA ASP A 30 10.16 2.44 -13.15
C ASP A 30 8.86 2.99 -12.52
N TYR A 31 8.37 4.16 -12.97
CA TYR A 31 7.11 4.73 -12.49
C TYR A 31 5.93 3.75 -12.65
N GLU A 32 5.80 3.08 -13.80
CA GLU A 32 4.73 2.09 -14.02
C GLU A 32 4.86 0.87 -13.11
N THR A 33 6.08 0.39 -12.89
CA THR A 33 6.37 -0.72 -11.97
C THR A 33 5.94 -0.37 -10.56
N HIS A 34 6.31 0.82 -10.08
CA HIS A 34 5.92 1.30 -8.75
C HIS A 34 4.42 1.53 -8.62
N LEU A 35 3.76 2.03 -9.68
CA LEU A 35 2.31 2.23 -9.71
C LEU A 35 1.54 0.90 -9.63
N ARG A 36 2.04 -0.14 -10.32
CA ARG A 36 1.52 -1.51 -10.22
C ARG A 36 1.72 -2.08 -8.82
N GLN A 37 2.91 -1.90 -8.23
CA GLN A 37 3.23 -2.35 -6.88
C GLN A 37 2.32 -1.70 -5.82
N LYS A 38 2.12 -0.38 -5.94
CA LYS A 38 1.18 0.38 -5.11
C LYS A 38 -0.24 -0.17 -5.22
N ARG A 39 -0.76 -0.37 -6.44
CA ARG A 39 -2.12 -0.91 -6.64
C ARG A 39 -2.31 -2.28 -6.00
N GLN A 40 -1.32 -3.17 -6.11
CA GLN A 40 -1.40 -4.49 -5.46
C GLN A 40 -1.45 -4.39 -3.94
N LEU A 41 -0.59 -3.56 -3.34
CA LEU A 41 -0.58 -3.34 -1.90
C LEU A 41 -1.88 -2.69 -1.42
N GLN A 42 -2.40 -1.71 -2.16
CA GLN A 42 -3.67 -1.06 -1.84
C GLN A 42 -4.84 -2.05 -1.91
N GLN A 43 -4.90 -2.92 -2.92
CA GLN A 43 -5.95 -3.96 -3.00
C GLN A 43 -5.88 -4.93 -1.81
N ILE A 44 -4.68 -5.29 -1.34
CA ILE A 44 -4.53 -6.16 -0.16
C ILE A 44 -5.04 -5.42 1.09
N LEU A 45 -4.66 -4.15 1.25
CA LEU A 45 -5.13 -3.31 2.36
C LEU A 45 -6.66 -3.17 2.35
N ASP A 46 -7.24 -2.90 1.19
CA ASP A 46 -8.68 -2.71 1.02
C ASP A 46 -9.43 -4.01 1.33
N ARG A 47 -8.99 -5.16 0.82
CA ARG A 47 -9.57 -6.47 1.19
C ARG A 47 -9.44 -6.78 2.68
N MET A 48 -8.34 -6.39 3.32
CA MET A 48 -8.18 -6.55 4.76
C MET A 48 -9.15 -5.66 5.53
N LYS A 49 -9.33 -4.41 5.11
CA LYS A 49 -10.31 -3.48 5.68
C LYS A 49 -11.74 -3.99 5.49
N GLU A 50 -12.10 -4.43 4.28
CA GLU A 50 -13.42 -5.01 3.99
C GLU A 50 -13.71 -6.21 4.90
N LYS A 51 -12.75 -7.13 5.06
CA LYS A 51 -12.92 -8.28 5.99
C LYS A 51 -13.09 -7.88 7.45
N ILE A 52 -12.61 -6.70 7.86
CA ILE A 52 -12.77 -6.18 9.22
C ILE A 52 -14.11 -5.44 9.36
N ASN A 53 -14.51 -4.68 8.34
CA ASN A 53 -15.77 -3.92 8.33
C ASN A 53 -17.01 -4.80 8.12
N ASN A 54 -16.86 -5.95 7.45
CA ASN A 54 -17.96 -6.87 7.14
C ASN A 54 -18.18 -7.91 8.26
N LYS A 55 -17.79 -7.58 9.50
CA LYS A 55 -17.93 -8.39 10.70
C LYS A 55 -18.61 -7.58 11.79
#